data_AF-A0A9E5RLA4-F1
#
_entry.id   AF-A0A9E5RLA4-F1
#
_cell.length_a   1.000
_cell.length_b   1.000
_cell.length_c   1.000
_cell.angle_alpha   90.00
_cell.angle_beta   90.00
_cell.angle_gamma   90.00
#
_symmetry.space_group_name_H-M   'P 1'
#
loop_
_entity.id
_entity.type
_entity.pdbx_description
1 polymer ?
#
loop_
_entity_poly.entity_id
_entity_poly.type
_entity_poly.pdbx_seq_one_letter_code
_entity_poly.pdbx_strand_id
1 'polypeptide(L)'
;MEINYSFKKLPIQGNGVKLQEDIFIRSITSGLEVKFSEAFKETMHRFDLKGADIAERSGLTAAQISLFRKGQNLRIDNLERILEAMPQEAKEYMLLLVAGNDEAANALLHKNPPAKSGDNS
;
A
#
# COMPACT_ATOMS: atom_id res chain seq x y z
N MET A 1 -14.34 29.13 -13.27
CA MET A 1 -13.40 28.82 -14.36
C MET A 1 -13.41 27.31 -14.49
N GLU A 2 -14.07 26.77 -15.51
CA GLU A 2 -14.15 25.32 -15.74
C GLU A 2 -13.08 24.93 -16.75
N ILE A 3 -12.21 23.99 -16.39
CA ILE A 3 -11.16 23.51 -17.29
C ILE A 3 -11.65 22.20 -17.92
N ASN A 4 -12.09 22.27 -19.18
CA ASN A 4 -12.43 21.11 -20.00
C ASN A 4 -11.16 20.58 -20.68
N TYR A 5 -10.71 19.38 -20.31
CA TYR A 5 -9.66 18.68 -21.05
C TYR A 5 -10.26 17.63 -21.98
N SER A 6 -10.04 17.80 -23.28
CA SER A 6 -10.42 16.86 -24.33
C SER A 6 -9.30 15.83 -24.52
N PHE A 7 -9.57 14.55 -24.26
CA PHE A 7 -8.57 13.48 -24.39
C PHE A 7 -8.76 12.72 -25.70
N LYS A 8 -7.77 12.82 -26.60
CA LYS A 8 -7.63 11.92 -27.75
C LYS A 8 -7.31 10.52 -27.25
N LYS A 9 -8.20 9.55 -27.49
CA LYS A 9 -7.93 8.13 -27.27
C LYS A 9 -6.84 7.68 -28.26
N LEU A 10 -5.67 7.30 -27.75
CA LEU A 10 -4.65 6.60 -28.54
C LEU A 10 -4.94 5.09 -28.53
N PRO A 11 -4.70 4.39 -29.65
CA PRO A 11 -5.08 2.98 -29.79
C PRO A 11 -4.17 2.08 -28.96
N ILE A 12 -4.78 1.16 -28.21
CA ILE A 12 -4.09 0.16 -27.41
C ILE A 12 -3.74 -1.02 -28.33
N GLN A 13 -2.45 -1.25 -28.57
CA GLN A 13 -1.98 -2.50 -29.20
C GLN A 13 -1.13 -3.30 -28.21
N GLY A 14 -1.58 -4.53 -27.96
CA GLY A 14 -0.74 -5.73 -27.87
C GLY A 14 0.26 -5.85 -26.71
N ASN A 15 -0.02 -6.81 -25.85
CA ASN A 15 0.89 -7.50 -24.92
C ASN A 15 1.43 -6.73 -23.71
N GLY A 16 0.75 -6.93 -22.58
CA GLY A 16 1.43 -7.44 -21.41
C GLY A 16 2.11 -6.42 -20.49
N VAL A 17 1.53 -5.24 -20.27
CA VAL A 17 1.94 -4.38 -19.15
C VAL A 17 0.72 -3.65 -18.60
N LYS A 18 0.21 -4.10 -17.45
CA LYS A 18 -0.92 -3.51 -16.70
C LYS A 18 -0.54 -2.22 -15.94
N LEU A 19 0.50 -1.49 -16.38
CA LEU A 19 1.06 -0.38 -15.61
C LEU A 19 0.43 1.00 -15.92
N GLN A 20 -0.44 1.13 -16.91
CA GLN A 20 -1.03 2.45 -17.24
C GLN A 20 -2.27 2.79 -16.39
N GLU A 21 -3.07 1.81 -15.96
CA GLU A 21 -4.20 2.06 -15.06
C GLU A 21 -3.75 2.40 -13.63
N ASP A 22 -2.68 1.75 -13.14
CA ASP A 22 -2.14 2.01 -11.79
C ASP A 22 -1.49 3.40 -11.68
N ILE A 23 -0.87 3.90 -12.76
CA ILE A 23 -0.34 5.27 -12.80
C ILE A 23 -1.49 6.29 -12.88
N PHE A 24 -2.57 5.96 -13.60
CA PHE A 24 -3.71 6.86 -13.76
C PHE A 24 -4.47 7.09 -12.45
N ILE A 25 -4.62 6.08 -11.58
CA ILE A 25 -5.20 6.26 -10.24
C ILE A 25 -4.28 7.11 -9.35
N ARG A 26 -2.97 6.85 -9.36
CA ARG A 26 -1.99 7.61 -8.55
C ARG A 26 -1.95 9.10 -8.90
N SER A 27 -2.19 9.46 -10.16
CA SER A 27 -2.18 10.85 -10.62
C SER A 27 -3.40 11.69 -10.19
N ILE A 28 -4.51 11.06 -9.78
CA ILE A 28 -5.73 11.77 -9.30
C ILE A 28 -5.87 11.75 -7.77
N THR A 29 -5.14 10.88 -7.07
CA THR A 29 -5.14 10.78 -5.60
C THR A 29 -4.09 11.63 -4.91
N SER A 30 -3.28 12.40 -5.63
CA SER A 30 -2.24 13.30 -5.10
C SER A 30 -2.77 14.41 -4.17
N GLY A 31 -4.06 14.39 -3.82
CA GLY A 31 -4.66 15.19 -2.75
C GLY A 31 -5.72 14.46 -1.91
N LEU A 32 -5.83 13.13 -2.00
CA LEU A 32 -6.70 12.32 -1.13
C LEU A 32 -5.82 11.51 -0.17
N GLU A 33 -5.99 11.76 1.13
CA GLU A 33 -5.36 10.97 2.20
C GLU A 33 -5.64 9.48 1.99
N VAL A 34 -4.58 8.67 1.88
CA VAL A 34 -4.69 7.21 1.78
C VAL A 34 -5.21 6.69 3.13
N LYS A 35 -6.28 5.89 3.09
CA LYS A 35 -6.82 5.29 4.32
C LYS A 35 -5.81 4.31 4.91
N PHE A 36 -5.75 4.24 6.24
CA PHE A 36 -4.89 3.29 6.95
C PHE A 36 -5.03 1.83 6.47
N SER A 37 -6.24 1.39 6.13
CA SER A 37 -6.50 0.04 5.62
C SER A 37 -5.89 -0.22 4.24
N GLU A 38 -5.87 0.80 3.37
CA GLU A 38 -5.26 0.74 2.05
C GLU A 38 -3.74 0.77 2.15
N ALA A 39 -3.20 1.70 2.96
CA ALA A 39 -1.77 1.76 3.26
C ALA A 39 -1.27 0.47 3.89
N PHE A 40 -2.04 -0.13 4.81
CA PHE A 40 -1.74 -1.42 5.41
C PHE A 40 -1.66 -2.54 4.37
N LYS A 41 -2.67 -2.64 3.49
CA LYS A 41 -2.71 -3.64 2.42
C LYS A 41 -1.51 -3.52 1.48
N GLU A 42 -1.17 -2.29 1.06
CA GLU A 42 -0.02 -2.05 0.20
C GLU A 42 1.29 -2.39 0.92
N THR A 43 1.44 -1.98 2.18
CA THR A 43 2.62 -2.29 3.00
C THR A 43 2.82 -3.79 3.14
N MET A 44 1.76 -4.55 3.45
CA MET A 44 1.84 -6.01 3.53
C MET A 44 2.31 -6.62 2.21
N HIS A 45 1.83 -6.12 1.07
CA HIS A 45 2.23 -6.60 -0.25
C HIS A 45 3.70 -6.30 -0.56
N ARG A 46 4.17 -5.08 -0.26
CA ARG A 46 5.54 -4.64 -0.56
C ARG A 46 6.60 -5.32 0.30
N PHE A 47 6.28 -5.60 1.56
CA PHE A 47 7.20 -6.18 2.53
C PHE A 47 6.98 -7.69 2.74
N ASP A 48 6.16 -8.34 1.91
CA ASP A 48 5.79 -9.76 2.01
C ASP A 48 5.34 -10.18 3.43
N LEU A 49 4.56 -9.32 4.08
CA LEU A 49 4.08 -9.56 5.44
C LEU A 49 2.85 -10.48 5.42
N LYS A 50 2.87 -11.50 6.26
CA LYS A 50 1.73 -12.41 6.43
C LYS A 50 0.78 -11.89 7.49
N GLY A 51 -0.51 -11.90 7.19
CA GLY A 51 -1.54 -11.45 8.13
C GLY A 51 -1.62 -12.30 9.40
N ALA A 52 -1.24 -13.58 9.34
CA ALA A 52 -1.17 -14.46 10.49
C ALA A 52 -0.07 -14.01 11.48
N ASP A 53 1.11 -13.70 10.97
CA ASP A 53 2.26 -13.26 11.78
C ASP A 53 1.96 -11.90 12.45
N ILE A 54 1.31 -10.99 11.73
CA ILE A 54 0.84 -9.71 12.30
C ILE A 54 -0.22 -9.96 13.38
N ALA A 55 -1.17 -10.85 13.15
CA ALA A 55 -2.20 -11.20 14.12
C ALA A 55 -1.59 -11.72 15.43
N GLU A 56 -0.66 -12.67 15.32
CA GLU A 56 0.06 -13.24 16.47
C GLU A 56 0.82 -12.17 17.25
N ARG A 57 1.65 -11.36 16.57
CA ARG A 57 2.51 -10.35 17.22
C ARG A 57 1.73 -9.18 17.83
N SER A 58 0.58 -8.82 17.24
CA SER A 58 -0.27 -7.72 17.73
C SER A 58 -1.29 -8.16 18.78
N GLY A 59 -1.45 -9.48 19.00
CA GLY A 59 -2.50 -10.04 19.86
C GLY A 59 -3.91 -9.90 19.29
N LEU A 60 -4.05 -9.61 18.00
CA LEU A 60 -5.33 -9.51 17.29
C LEU A 60 -5.70 -10.85 16.65
N THR A 61 -6.99 -11.05 16.40
CA THR A 61 -7.44 -12.23 15.66
C THR A 61 -7.16 -12.07 14.16
N ALA A 62 -6.93 -13.19 13.47
CA ALA A 62 -6.80 -13.20 12.00
C ALA A 62 -8.05 -12.60 11.31
N ALA A 63 -9.23 -12.73 11.92
CA ALA A 63 -10.46 -12.10 11.43
C ALA A 63 -10.38 -10.57 11.48
N GLN A 64 -9.89 -9.99 12.58
CA GLN A 64 -9.69 -8.54 12.71
C GLN A 64 -8.69 -8.02 11.68
N ILE A 65 -7.56 -8.70 11.49
CA ILE A 65 -6.57 -8.34 10.47
C ILE A 65 -7.18 -8.40 9.06
N SER A 66 -7.94 -9.45 8.76
CA SER A 66 -8.60 -9.62 7.46
C SER A 66 -9.65 -8.54 7.19
N LEU A 67 -10.46 -8.18 8.20
CA LEU A 67 -11.45 -7.11 8.10
C LEU A 67 -10.79 -5.74 7.91
N PHE A 68 -9.74 -5.44 8.66
CA PHE A 68 -9.00 -4.19 8.51
C PHE A 68 -8.39 -4.07 7.11
N ARG A 69 -7.74 -5.12 6.61
CA ARG A 69 -7.20 -5.17 5.23
C ARG A 69 -8.27 -5.01 4.14
N LYS A 70 -9.54 -5.30 4.46
CA LYS A 70 -10.70 -5.10 3.56
C LYS A 70 -11.32 -3.71 3.68
N GLY A 71 -10.80 -2.84 4.54
CA GLY A 71 -11.28 -1.46 4.68
C GLY A 71 -12.15 -1.20 5.90
N GLN A 72 -12.37 -2.18 6.78
CA GLN A 72 -13.06 -1.89 8.04
C GLN A 72 -12.19 -1.05 8.97
N ASN A 73 -12.83 -0.14 9.69
CA ASN A 73 -12.14 0.66 10.70
C ASN A 73 -11.71 -0.22 11.89
N LEU A 74 -10.55 0.11 12.44
CA LEU A 74 -10.09 -0.39 13.73
C LEU A 74 -10.17 0.73 14.76
N ARG A 75 -10.30 0.33 16.02
CA ARG A 75 -10.02 1.25 17.13
C ARG A 75 -8.53 1.60 17.14
N ILE A 76 -8.22 2.80 17.64
CA ILE A 76 -6.87 3.35 17.59
C ILE A 76 -5.83 2.49 18.34
N ASP A 77 -6.22 1.92 19.48
CA ASP A 77 -5.40 0.99 20.27
C ASP A 77 -5.01 -0.27 19.49
N ASN A 78 -5.92 -0.79 18.66
CA ASN A 78 -5.62 -1.93 17.79
C ASN A 78 -4.74 -1.53 16.59
N LEU A 79 -4.88 -0.31 16.08
CA LEU A 79 -4.02 0.20 15.02
C LEU A 79 -2.57 0.36 15.52
N GLU A 80 -2.38 0.90 16.72
CA GLU A 80 -1.05 1.03 17.36
C GLU A 80 -0.38 -0.34 17.49
N ARG A 81 -1.10 -1.35 17.99
CA ARG A 81 -0.58 -2.72 18.09
C ARG A 81 -0.19 -3.33 16.75
N ILE A 82 -0.94 -3.04 15.68
CA ILE A 82 -0.58 -3.48 14.33
C ILE A 82 0.73 -2.83 13.88
N LEU A 83 0.88 -1.52 14.10
CA LEU A 83 2.09 -0.78 13.75
C LEU A 83 3.31 -1.28 14.53
N GLU A 84 3.15 -1.59 15.81
CA GLU A 84 4.21 -2.17 16.65
C GLU A 84 4.57 -3.62 16.26
N ALA A 85 3.63 -4.37 15.70
CA ALA A 85 3.85 -5.71 15.20
C ALA A 85 4.61 -5.75 13.85
N MET A 86 4.81 -4.61 13.18
CA MET A 86 5.54 -4.54 11.92
C MET A 86 7.05 -4.42 12.11
N PRO A 87 7.86 -4.81 11.11
CA PRO A 87 9.23 -4.30 10.97
C PRO A 87 9.23 -2.77 10.90
N GLN A 88 10.30 -2.15 11.40
CA GLN A 88 10.38 -0.69 11.51
C GLN A 88 10.24 -0.01 10.14
N GLU A 89 10.87 -0.54 9.10
CA GLU A 89 10.81 0.01 7.74
C GLU A 89 9.40 -0.09 7.14
N ALA A 90 8.68 -1.19 7.41
CA ALA A 90 7.31 -1.37 6.95
C ALA A 90 6.36 -0.39 7.66
N LYS A 91 6.56 -0.16 8.96
CA LYS A 91 5.83 0.84 9.74
C LYS A 91 6.03 2.25 9.17
N GLU A 92 7.28 2.64 8.94
CA GLU A 92 7.62 3.94 8.37
C GLU A 92 7.02 4.13 6.98
N TYR A 93 7.12 3.11 6.12
CA TYR A 93 6.50 3.12 4.79
C TYR A 93 4.98 3.33 4.87
N MET A 94 4.29 2.57 5.73
CA MET A 94 2.84 2.70 5.90
C MET A 94 2.43 4.11 6.33
N LEU A 95 3.15 4.72 7.28
CA LEU A 95 2.86 6.07 7.78
C LEU A 95 3.12 7.14 6.72
N LEU A 96 4.16 6.97 5.89
CA LEU A 96 4.43 7.89 4.77
C LEU A 96 3.34 7.82 3.69
N LEU A 97 2.80 6.63 3.41
CA LEU A 97 1.66 6.48 2.51
C LEU A 97 0.42 7.22 3.03
N VAL A 98 0.10 7.06 4.32
CA VAL A 98 -1.05 7.76 4.93
C VAL A 98 -0.84 9.28 4.92
N ALA A 99 0.40 9.74 5.13
CA ALA A 99 0.76 11.15 5.05
C ALA A 99 0.81 11.72 3.61
N GLY A 100 0.59 10.89 2.58
CA GLY A 100 0.68 11.29 1.17
C GLY A 100 2.11 11.63 0.71
N ASN A 101 3.13 11.14 1.41
CA ASN A 101 4.53 11.39 1.07
C ASN A 101 5.11 10.25 0.21
N ASP A 102 4.65 10.20 -1.03
CA ASP A 102 5.03 9.15 -2.00
C ASP A 102 6.52 9.12 -2.30
N GLU A 103 7.20 10.27 -2.32
CA GLU A 103 8.64 10.36 -2.61
C GLU A 103 9.45 9.66 -1.51
N ALA A 104 9.18 9.97 -0.24
CA ALA A 104 9.86 9.34 0.88
C ALA A 104 9.50 7.84 0.98
N ALA A 105 8.24 7.48 0.75
CA ALA A 105 7.80 6.08 0.74
C ALA A 105 8.54 5.28 -0.34
N ASN A 106 8.64 5.82 -1.55
CA ASN A 106 9.39 5.20 -2.64
C ASN A 106 10.88 5.09 -2.31
N ALA A 107 11.48 6.09 -1.66
CA ALA A 107 12.89 6.02 -1.26
C ALA A 107 13.18 4.84 -0.30
N LEU A 108 12.25 4.48 0.59
CA LEU A 108 12.42 3.32 1.47
C LEU A 108 12.44 1.99 0.72
N LEU A 109 11.60 1.83 -0.31
CA LEU A 109 11.58 0.62 -1.14
C LEU A 109 12.88 0.42 -1.94
N HIS A 110 13.57 1.51 -2.30
CA HIS A 110 14.83 1.43 -3.06
C HIS A 110 16.06 1.25 -2.15
N LYS A 111 15.97 1.63 -0.87
CA LYS A 111 17.04 1.37 0.13
C LYS A 111 17.09 -0.09 0.56
N ASN A 112 15.95 -0.78 0.56
CA ASN A 112 15.83 -2.20 0.87
C ASN A 112 14.97 -2.87 -0.23
N PRO A 113 15.56 -3.32 -1.34
CA PRO A 113 14.79 -3.94 -2.41
C PRO A 113 14.02 -5.14 -1.84
N PRO A 114 12.74 -5.35 -2.22
CA PRO A 114 11.99 -6.51 -1.79
C PRO A 114 12.81 -7.76 -2.13
N ALA A 115 13.00 -8.64 -1.15
CA ALA A 115 13.75 -9.88 -1.33
C ALA A 115 13.23 -10.55 -2.60
N LYS A 116 14.09 -10.66 -3.62
CA LYS A 116 13.71 -11.17 -4.94
C LYS A 116 12.98 -12.48 -4.74
N SER A 117 11.69 -12.52 -5.09
CA SER A 117 10.98 -13.78 -5.25
C SER A 117 11.68 -14.56 -6.36
N GLY A 118 12.34 -15.64 -5.94
CA GLY A 118 12.79 -16.78 -6.73
C GLY A 118 13.20 -16.51 -8.18
N ASP A 119 14.51 -16.41 -8.39
CA ASP A 119 15.13 -16.90 -9.61
C ASP A 119 14.90 -18.42 -9.67
N ASN A 120 13.98 -18.85 -10.53
CA ASN A 120 13.75 -20.25 -10.87
C ASN A 120 13.65 -20.32 -12.40
N SER A 121 14.78 -20.28 -13.09
CA SER A 121 15.22 -21.26 -14.12
C SER A 121 16.25 -20.65 -15.06
#